data_AF-A0A960T3A2-F1
#
_entry.id   AF-A0A960T3A2-F1
#
_cell.length_a   1.000
_cell.length_b   1.000
_cell.length_c   1.000
_cell.angle_alpha   90.00
_cell.angle_beta   90.00
_cell.angle_gamma   90.00
#
_symmetry.space_group_name_H-M   'P 1'
#
loop_
_entity.id
_entity.type
_entity.pdbx_description
1 polymer ?
#
loop_
_entity_poly.entity_id
_entity_poly.type
_entity_poly.pdbx_seq_one_letter_code
_entity_poly.pdbx_strand_id
1 'polypeptide(L)'
;MKLAASSISRSAVIAGACLLLSSASLMGLDFVETDPSDTADLLASDRAAEVTTGERILADNGSVYIDVLLGRIRTGAPEAKGKAAAELGILISPWIRGKESGARSRSFTSFEAPRRPVARVPHLAGADEIRQTIQSAVGNLLKEADDLPEPSHGFRQALEALCETLGEVADDGSMDWVIAELARIDSPRLAEPLIAFGDSYLGIPPVFRCSGLCGNSSREEVERFQRSQEREYSEARTTLGKHWTEVRPLETHARIEFAIGSWRRYFLPRQRSQSGHYRSRKEDWIFLDM
;
A
#
# COMPACT_ATOMS: atom_id res chain seq x y z
N MET A 1 61.66 54.37 13.50
CA MET A 1 61.48 54.76 14.92
C MET A 1 60.15 54.22 15.40
N LYS A 2 60.13 53.51 16.53
CA LYS A 2 59.56 53.94 17.84
C LYS A 2 58.06 54.28 17.77
N LEU A 3 57.21 53.38 18.27
CA LEU A 3 56.57 53.37 19.61
C LEU A 3 55.37 54.34 19.68
N ALA A 4 54.09 53.98 19.94
CA ALA A 4 53.41 52.92 20.73
C ALA A 4 52.96 53.35 22.14
N ALA A 5 51.89 52.70 22.65
CA ALA A 5 51.20 52.94 23.94
C ALA A 5 50.40 54.27 24.02
N SER A 6 49.43 54.49 24.92
CA SER A 6 48.78 53.71 26.01
C SER A 6 47.31 54.18 26.14
N SER A 7 46.28 53.32 26.16
CA SER A 7 45.73 52.53 27.28
C SER A 7 45.04 53.33 28.43
N ILE A 8 43.83 52.88 28.78
CA ILE A 8 43.02 52.99 30.04
C ILE A 8 41.63 52.43 29.65
N SER A 9 41.05 51.34 30.15
CA SER A 9 41.14 50.54 31.40
C SER A 9 40.06 50.86 32.45
N ARG A 10 38.92 50.16 32.31
CA ARG A 10 38.08 49.54 33.37
C ARG A 10 37.56 48.22 32.75
N SER A 11 37.72 47.00 33.27
CA SER A 11 37.54 46.46 34.63
C SER A 11 36.07 46.53 35.09
N ALA A 12 35.43 45.50 35.64
CA ALA A 12 35.67 44.04 35.73
C ALA A 12 34.31 43.37 36.12
N VAL A 13 34.07 42.06 36.22
CA VAL A 13 34.84 40.79 36.17
C VAL A 13 33.97 39.77 35.34
N ILE A 14 34.04 38.43 35.30
CA ILE A 14 34.75 37.32 35.99
C ILE A 14 35.30 36.36 34.90
N ALA A 15 36.32 35.54 35.19
CA ALA A 15 36.69 34.38 34.38
C ALA A 15 37.07 33.18 35.26
N GLY A 16 36.85 31.96 34.76
CA GLY A 16 37.47 30.72 35.25
C GLY A 16 36.63 29.82 36.17
N ALA A 17 36.31 28.63 35.66
CA ALA A 17 36.79 27.36 36.22
C ALA A 17 36.61 26.24 35.18
N CYS A 18 37.58 25.32 35.06
CA CYS A 18 37.43 24.11 34.26
C CYS A 18 36.89 22.95 35.12
N LEU A 19 36.24 21.99 34.45
CA LEU A 19 36.18 20.56 34.81
C LEU A 19 35.88 20.19 36.28
N LEU A 20 34.68 19.65 36.51
CA LEU A 20 34.54 18.41 37.28
C LEU A 20 33.39 17.56 36.72
N LEU A 21 33.62 16.25 36.60
CA LEU A 21 32.62 15.25 36.23
C LEU A 21 31.88 14.75 37.48
N SER A 22 30.55 14.72 37.44
CA SER A 22 29.67 13.88 38.27
C SER A 22 28.27 13.88 37.64
N SER A 23 27.97 12.94 36.75
CA SER A 23 27.45 11.60 37.07
C SER A 23 25.97 11.60 37.48
N ALA A 24 25.09 11.52 36.48
CA ALA A 24 23.66 11.27 36.65
C ALA A 24 23.19 10.26 35.58
N SER A 25 23.71 9.04 35.66
CA SER A 25 23.06 7.87 35.05
C SER A 25 21.96 7.36 35.98
N LEU A 26 21.02 6.58 35.44
CA LEU A 26 19.71 6.20 36.02
C LEU A 26 18.67 7.33 35.87
N MET A 27 17.58 7.16 35.11
CA MET A 27 17.09 5.96 34.42
C MET A 27 17.39 5.99 32.92
N GLY A 28 17.88 4.86 32.39
CA GLY A 28 17.99 4.67 30.95
C GLY A 28 16.61 4.38 30.35
N LEU A 29 16.03 5.37 29.68
CA LEU A 29 15.35 5.08 28.42
C LEU A 29 16.43 5.13 27.36
N ASP A 30 16.97 3.97 27.02
CA ASP A 30 17.67 3.81 25.75
C ASP A 30 16.62 4.09 24.66
N PHE A 31 16.70 5.27 24.04
CA PHE A 31 16.05 5.53 22.77
C PHE A 31 16.75 4.64 21.74
N VAL A 32 16.30 3.38 21.67
CA VAL A 32 16.56 2.52 20.53
C VAL A 32 15.94 3.24 19.34
N GLU A 33 16.80 3.79 18.48
CA GLU A 33 16.44 4.39 17.20
C GLU A 33 15.88 3.29 16.31
N THR A 34 14.60 2.97 16.54
CA THR A 34 13.91 1.80 15.99
C THR A 34 13.45 2.18 14.59
N ASP A 35 13.93 1.45 13.57
CA ASP A 35 13.51 1.75 12.21
C ASP A 35 11.99 1.45 12.09
N PRO A 36 11.23 2.26 11.34
CA PRO A 36 9.89 1.89 10.92
C PRO A 36 9.80 0.46 10.35
N SER A 37 10.86 -0.05 9.71
CA SER A 37 11.00 -1.45 9.27
C SER A 37 10.93 -2.44 10.42
N ASP A 38 11.66 -2.24 11.52
CA ASP A 38 11.65 -3.15 12.67
C ASP A 38 10.27 -3.20 13.33
N THR A 39 9.61 -2.04 13.43
CA THR A 39 8.26 -1.94 13.98
C THR A 39 7.23 -2.60 13.06
N ALA A 40 7.37 -2.44 11.74
CA ALA A 40 6.53 -3.15 10.77
C ALA A 40 6.72 -4.67 10.86
N ASP A 41 7.95 -5.16 11.00
CA ASP A 41 8.22 -6.59 11.14
C ASP A 41 7.62 -7.21 12.41
N LEU A 42 7.67 -6.49 13.54
CA LEU A 42 6.98 -6.88 14.78
C LEU A 42 5.45 -6.92 14.60
N LEU A 43 4.88 -5.91 13.94
CA LEU A 43 3.43 -5.80 13.68
C LEU A 43 2.91 -6.84 12.68
N ALA A 44 3.77 -7.36 11.80
CA ALA A 44 3.46 -8.43 10.84
C ALA A 44 3.91 -9.83 11.31
N SER A 45 4.30 -10.00 12.58
CA SER A 45 4.69 -11.29 13.16
C SER A 45 3.49 -12.26 13.29
N ASP A 46 3.77 -13.56 13.39
CA ASP A 46 2.80 -14.60 13.79
C ASP A 46 2.71 -14.77 15.31
N ARG A 47 3.58 -14.08 16.08
CA ARG A 47 3.70 -14.19 17.53
C ARG A 47 3.05 -13.00 18.24
N ALA A 48 2.00 -13.27 19.01
CA ALA A 48 1.25 -12.24 19.75
C ALA A 48 2.12 -11.34 20.66
N ALA A 49 3.21 -11.85 21.23
CA ALA A 49 4.12 -11.05 22.07
C ALA A 49 4.96 -10.04 21.27
N GLU A 50 5.33 -10.37 20.04
CA GLU A 50 6.05 -9.47 19.13
C GLU A 50 5.08 -8.40 18.59
N VAL A 51 3.86 -8.81 18.20
CA VAL A 51 2.78 -7.87 17.80
C VAL A 51 2.45 -6.89 18.93
N THR A 52 2.25 -7.37 20.17
CA THR A 52 2.00 -6.50 21.35
C THR A 52 3.15 -5.50 21.58
N THR A 53 4.39 -5.91 21.28
CA THR A 53 5.57 -5.03 21.39
C THR A 53 5.58 -3.97 20.28
N GLY A 54 5.30 -4.36 19.03
CA GLY A 54 5.18 -3.44 17.90
C GLY A 54 4.02 -2.46 18.07
N GLU A 55 2.87 -2.88 18.59
CA GLU A 55 1.72 -2.01 18.86
C GLU A 55 2.01 -0.96 19.92
N ARG A 56 2.77 -1.31 20.98
CA ARG A 56 3.23 -0.33 21.96
C ARG A 56 4.20 0.69 21.34
N ILE A 57 5.20 0.22 20.60
CA ILE A 57 6.19 1.10 19.94
C ILE A 57 5.49 2.04 18.93
N LEU A 58 4.49 1.55 18.20
CA LEU A 58 3.66 2.34 17.29
C LEU A 58 2.80 3.38 18.02
N ALA A 59 2.24 3.05 19.19
CA ALA A 59 1.51 4.01 20.01
C ALA A 59 2.42 5.13 20.54
N ASP A 60 3.67 4.79 20.89
CA ASP A 60 4.67 5.73 21.40
C ASP A 60 5.30 6.63 20.30
N ASN A 61 5.46 6.12 19.06
CA ASN A 61 6.28 6.77 18.01
C ASN A 61 5.58 6.96 16.63
N GLY A 62 4.32 6.54 16.48
CA GLY A 62 3.70 6.29 15.17
C GLY A 62 3.69 7.47 14.19
N SER A 63 3.54 8.71 14.66
CA SER A 63 3.62 9.89 13.79
C SER A 63 5.01 10.08 13.19
N VAL A 64 6.06 9.92 14.00
CA VAL A 64 7.46 10.06 13.55
C VAL A 64 7.79 9.01 12.49
N TYR A 65 7.31 7.78 12.67
CA TYR A 65 7.51 6.73 11.67
C TYR A 65 6.73 7.00 10.37
N ILE A 66 5.48 7.48 10.45
CA ILE A 66 4.72 7.90 9.27
C ILE A 66 5.47 9.02 8.53
N ASP A 67 5.95 10.05 9.22
CA ASP A 67 6.68 11.17 8.62
C ASP A 67 7.98 10.71 7.92
N VAL A 68 8.75 9.81 8.56
CA VAL A 68 9.97 9.21 7.99
C VAL A 68 9.65 8.39 6.74
N LEU A 69 8.59 7.57 6.77
CA LEU A 69 8.17 6.75 5.63
C LEU A 69 7.63 7.59 4.47
N LEU A 70 6.84 8.63 4.74
CA LEU A 70 6.41 9.60 3.73
C LEU A 70 7.62 10.34 3.14
N GLY A 71 8.62 10.67 3.95
CA GLY A 71 9.93 11.17 3.49
C GLY A 71 10.61 10.21 2.50
N ARG A 72 10.76 8.94 2.87
CA ARG A 72 11.32 7.87 2.01
C ARG A 72 10.53 7.72 0.69
N ILE A 73 9.19 7.75 0.73
CA ILE A 73 8.31 7.68 -0.45
C ILE A 73 8.50 8.89 -1.38
N ARG A 74 8.65 10.10 -0.81
CA ARG A 74 8.86 11.34 -1.58
C ARG A 74 10.18 11.30 -2.35
N THR A 75 11.30 10.99 -1.71
CA THR A 75 12.65 11.18 -2.28
C THR A 75 13.35 9.92 -2.77
N GLY A 76 12.94 8.72 -2.35
CA GLY A 76 13.63 7.47 -2.69
C GLY A 76 13.50 7.06 -4.16
N ALA A 77 14.43 6.22 -4.63
CA ALA A 77 14.31 5.49 -5.90
C ALA A 77 13.15 4.47 -5.86
N PRO A 78 12.64 3.98 -7.00
CA PRO A 78 11.41 3.18 -7.08
C PRO A 78 11.30 2.04 -6.05
N GLU A 79 12.31 1.19 -5.93
CA GLU A 79 12.34 0.08 -4.96
C GLU A 79 12.26 0.57 -3.50
N ALA A 80 12.91 1.68 -3.18
CA ALA A 80 12.86 2.31 -1.86
C ALA A 80 11.49 2.97 -1.59
N LYS A 81 10.83 3.55 -2.61
CA LYS A 81 9.43 3.99 -2.50
C LYS A 81 8.52 2.80 -2.20
N GLY A 82 8.72 1.68 -2.90
CA GLY A 82 7.97 0.43 -2.70
C GLY A 82 8.12 -0.14 -1.29
N LYS A 83 9.36 -0.29 -0.80
CA LYS A 83 9.61 -0.78 0.57
C LYS A 83 8.99 0.14 1.63
N ALA A 84 9.19 1.45 1.51
CA ALA A 84 8.62 2.42 2.45
C ALA A 84 7.08 2.49 2.39
N ALA A 85 6.48 2.26 1.21
CA ALA A 85 5.02 2.13 1.08
C ALA A 85 4.49 0.86 1.76
N ALA A 86 5.15 -0.29 1.60
CA ALA A 86 4.77 -1.54 2.25
C ALA A 86 4.92 -1.44 3.79
N GLU A 87 6.03 -0.87 4.28
CA GLU A 87 6.23 -0.51 5.69
C GLU A 87 5.07 0.34 6.21
N LEU A 88 4.73 1.41 5.48
CA LEU A 88 3.64 2.32 5.86
C LEU A 88 2.28 1.63 5.89
N GLY A 89 2.00 0.75 4.93
CA GLY A 89 0.79 -0.07 4.88
C GLY A 89 0.63 -0.96 6.11
N ILE A 90 1.72 -1.61 6.54
CA ILE A 90 1.76 -2.42 7.76
C ILE A 90 1.53 -1.54 9.01
N LEU A 91 2.14 -0.36 9.08
CA LEU A 91 1.92 0.55 10.22
C LEU A 91 0.46 1.01 10.32
N ILE A 92 -0.16 1.41 9.20
CA ILE A 92 -1.51 2.03 9.21
C ILE A 92 -2.68 1.04 9.11
N SER A 93 -2.47 -0.20 8.68
CA SER A 93 -3.57 -1.15 8.45
C SER A 93 -3.44 -2.50 9.16
N PRO A 94 -4.39 -2.85 10.05
CA PRO A 94 -4.55 -4.20 10.57
C PRO A 94 -4.82 -5.26 9.48
N TRP A 95 -5.39 -4.88 8.33
CA TRP A 95 -5.63 -5.81 7.21
C TRP A 95 -4.32 -6.21 6.53
N ILE A 96 -3.43 -5.24 6.26
CA ILE A 96 -2.10 -5.53 5.68
C ILE A 96 -1.25 -6.35 6.67
N ARG A 97 -1.24 -6.02 7.97
CA ARG A 97 -0.60 -6.86 9.01
C ARG A 97 -1.07 -8.32 8.95
N GLY A 98 -2.38 -8.53 8.89
CA GLY A 98 -2.98 -9.87 8.82
C GLY A 98 -2.64 -10.63 7.53
N LYS A 99 -2.59 -9.94 6.39
CA LYS A 99 -2.14 -10.49 5.10
C LYS A 99 -0.68 -10.94 5.17
N GLU A 100 0.22 -10.09 5.65
CA GLU A 100 1.66 -10.39 5.72
C GLU A 100 1.99 -11.49 6.75
N SER A 101 1.36 -11.46 7.93
CA SER A 101 1.46 -12.54 8.93
C SER A 101 0.91 -13.87 8.38
N GLY A 102 -0.17 -13.82 7.59
CA GLY A 102 -0.71 -14.96 6.86
C GLY A 102 0.24 -15.52 5.80
N ALA A 103 0.92 -14.65 5.03
CA ALA A 103 1.91 -15.05 4.03
C ALA A 103 3.15 -15.68 4.68
N ARG A 104 3.67 -15.08 5.77
CA ARG A 104 4.80 -15.59 6.57
C ARG A 104 4.52 -16.98 7.16
N SER A 105 3.29 -17.21 7.63
CA SER A 105 2.89 -18.47 8.28
C SER A 105 2.42 -19.59 7.33
N ARG A 106 2.09 -19.29 6.06
CA ARG A 106 1.54 -20.27 5.08
C ARG A 106 2.26 -20.27 3.74
N SER A 107 3.51 -20.73 3.75
CA SER A 107 4.41 -20.84 2.59
C SER A 107 3.91 -21.61 1.35
N PHE A 108 2.78 -22.32 1.42
CA PHE A 108 2.15 -23.02 0.29
C PHE A 108 0.67 -22.69 0.05
N THR A 109 0.07 -21.82 0.87
CA THR A 109 -1.29 -21.30 0.64
C THR A 109 -1.33 -19.82 0.99
N SER A 110 -0.80 -19.00 0.07
CA SER A 110 -1.32 -17.65 -0.10
C SER A 110 -2.80 -17.76 -0.43
N PHE A 111 -3.64 -17.56 0.58
CA PHE A 111 -5.03 -17.23 0.31
C PHE A 111 -4.99 -15.87 -0.39
N GLU A 112 -5.36 -15.84 -1.68
CA GLU A 112 -5.93 -14.64 -2.28
C GLU A 112 -7.23 -14.34 -1.53
N ALA A 113 -7.09 -13.76 -0.35
CA ALA A 113 -8.19 -13.49 0.55
C ALA A 113 -9.20 -12.61 -0.21
N PRO A 114 -10.51 -12.88 -0.10
CA PRO A 114 -11.52 -12.01 -0.70
C PRO A 114 -11.23 -10.59 -0.20
N ARG A 115 -10.93 -9.69 -1.14
CA ARG A 115 -10.29 -8.39 -0.83
C ARG A 115 -11.11 -7.62 0.19
N ARG A 116 -10.38 -6.92 1.07
CA ARG A 116 -10.82 -6.12 2.24
C ARG A 116 -12.35 -5.97 2.38
N PRO A 117 -12.97 -6.44 3.49
CA PRO A 117 -14.36 -6.12 3.80
C PRO A 117 -14.63 -4.62 3.66
N VAL A 118 -15.76 -4.23 3.05
CA VAL A 118 -16.06 -2.85 2.61
C VAL A 118 -16.05 -1.81 3.75
N ALA A 119 -16.02 -2.26 5.02
CA ALA A 119 -15.77 -1.42 6.19
C ALA A 119 -14.36 -0.80 6.17
N ARG A 120 -14.30 0.51 5.94
CA ARG A 120 -13.07 1.30 5.99
C ARG A 120 -12.69 1.65 7.42
N VAL A 121 -11.39 1.79 7.69
CA VAL A 121 -10.89 2.26 8.98
C VAL A 121 -11.38 3.70 9.23
N PRO A 122 -12.03 4.00 10.37
CA PRO A 122 -12.50 5.35 10.67
C PRO A 122 -11.33 6.31 10.92
N HIS A 123 -11.25 7.36 10.10
CA HIS A 123 -10.45 8.58 10.29
C HIS A 123 -9.06 8.41 10.93
N LEU A 124 -8.14 7.79 10.20
CA LEU A 124 -6.70 7.88 10.51
C LEU A 124 -6.23 9.34 10.46
N ALA A 125 -5.53 9.81 11.50
CA ALA A 125 -4.91 11.12 11.51
C ALA A 125 -3.82 11.22 10.42
N GLY A 126 -3.79 12.32 9.66
CA GLY A 126 -2.87 12.49 8.54
C GLY A 126 -3.23 11.71 7.26
N ALA A 127 -4.39 11.04 7.20
CA ALA A 127 -4.80 10.26 6.03
C ALA A 127 -4.73 11.02 4.69
N ASP A 128 -5.04 12.33 4.68
CA ASP A 128 -4.98 13.15 3.47
C ASP A 128 -3.54 13.45 3.01
N GLU A 129 -2.59 13.62 3.93
CA GLU A 129 -1.17 13.78 3.57
C GLU A 129 -0.59 12.46 3.05
N ILE A 130 -0.96 11.33 3.66
CA ILE A 130 -0.61 9.98 3.20
C ILE A 130 -1.16 9.77 1.78
N ARG A 131 -2.46 10.03 1.58
CA ARG A 131 -3.18 9.94 0.30
C ARG A 131 -2.45 10.76 -0.78
N GLN A 132 -2.26 12.07 -0.57
CA GLN A 132 -1.63 12.96 -1.54
C GLN A 132 -0.18 12.56 -1.84
N THR A 133 0.58 12.15 -0.83
CA THR A 133 1.98 11.70 -1.01
C THR A 133 2.06 10.44 -1.87
N ILE A 134 1.19 9.46 -1.61
CA ILE A 134 1.16 8.21 -2.38
C ILE A 134 0.65 8.45 -3.80
N GLN A 135 -0.42 9.23 -3.98
CA GLN A 135 -0.92 9.60 -5.32
C GLN A 135 0.15 10.32 -6.14
N SER A 136 0.89 11.25 -5.53
CA SER A 136 2.01 11.93 -6.20
C SER A 136 3.16 10.97 -6.52
N ALA A 137 3.46 9.99 -5.66
CA ALA A 137 4.52 9.01 -5.92
C ALA A 137 4.14 8.06 -7.06
N VAL A 138 2.92 7.53 -7.07
CA VAL A 138 2.38 6.70 -8.17
C VAL A 138 2.34 7.49 -9.47
N GLY A 139 1.80 8.71 -9.46
CA GLY A 139 1.74 9.58 -10.63
C GLY A 139 3.10 10.08 -11.15
N ASN A 140 4.18 9.89 -10.41
CA ASN A 140 5.55 10.12 -10.89
C ASN A 140 6.16 8.83 -11.44
N LEU A 141 6.04 7.71 -10.71
CA LEU A 141 6.51 6.39 -11.16
C LEU A 141 5.87 5.95 -12.48
N LEU A 142 4.61 6.31 -12.74
CA LEU A 142 3.95 6.03 -14.02
C LEU A 142 4.62 6.79 -15.18
N LYS A 143 4.88 8.09 -15.03
CA LYS A 143 5.58 8.91 -16.04
C LYS A 143 7.01 8.43 -16.27
N GLU A 144 7.73 8.14 -15.17
CA GLU A 144 9.08 7.56 -15.21
C GLU A 144 9.10 6.19 -15.92
N ALA A 145 7.98 5.45 -15.90
CA ALA A 145 7.84 4.17 -16.58
C ALA A 145 7.35 4.28 -18.03
N ASP A 146 6.59 5.31 -18.39
CA ASP A 146 6.20 5.59 -19.79
C ASP A 146 7.42 6.00 -20.65
N ASP A 147 8.44 6.62 -20.05
CA ASP A 147 9.74 6.92 -20.70
C ASP A 147 10.66 5.67 -20.88
N LEU A 148 10.29 4.50 -20.34
CA LEU A 148 11.13 3.28 -20.34
C LEU A 148 10.65 2.22 -21.35
N PRO A 149 11.54 1.65 -22.21
CA PRO A 149 11.15 0.60 -23.17
C PRO A 149 10.57 -0.67 -22.55
N GLU A 150 11.03 -1.05 -21.36
CA GLU A 150 10.39 -2.06 -20.49
C GLU A 150 10.65 -1.68 -19.02
N PRO A 151 9.61 -1.33 -18.23
CA PRO A 151 9.76 -1.02 -16.81
C PRO A 151 10.31 -2.20 -16.00
N SER A 152 11.21 -1.94 -15.04
CA SER A 152 11.82 -3.01 -14.24
C SER A 152 10.82 -3.69 -13.29
N HIS A 153 11.16 -4.89 -12.81
CA HIS A 153 10.32 -5.57 -11.82
C HIS A 153 10.11 -4.73 -10.54
N GLY A 154 11.15 -3.99 -10.11
CA GLY A 154 11.09 -3.06 -8.98
C GLY A 154 10.12 -1.89 -9.19
N PHE A 155 9.95 -1.40 -10.43
CA PHE A 155 8.89 -0.43 -10.75
C PHE A 155 7.49 -1.02 -10.53
N ARG A 156 7.23 -2.27 -10.98
CA ARG A 156 5.91 -2.90 -10.79
C ARG A 156 5.63 -3.17 -9.30
N GLN A 157 6.60 -3.71 -8.56
CA GLN A 157 6.48 -3.93 -7.11
C GLN A 157 6.24 -2.61 -6.35
N ALA A 158 6.90 -1.52 -6.74
CA ALA A 158 6.70 -0.22 -6.12
C ALA A 158 5.28 0.34 -6.36
N LEU A 159 4.77 0.22 -7.59
CA LEU A 159 3.40 0.60 -7.93
C LEU A 159 2.37 -0.27 -7.20
N GLU A 160 2.61 -1.59 -7.08
CA GLU A 160 1.78 -2.51 -6.30
C GLU A 160 1.69 -2.10 -4.82
N ALA A 161 2.83 -1.93 -4.15
CA ALA A 161 2.90 -1.57 -2.73
C ALA A 161 2.27 -0.19 -2.46
N LEU A 162 2.52 0.80 -3.33
CA LEU A 162 1.89 2.12 -3.23
C LEU A 162 0.37 2.05 -3.42
N CYS A 163 -0.11 1.27 -4.39
CA CYS A 163 -1.56 1.11 -4.63
C CYS A 163 -2.25 0.36 -3.48
N GLU A 164 -1.65 -0.69 -2.93
CA GLU A 164 -2.20 -1.40 -1.76
C GLU A 164 -2.28 -0.48 -0.54
N THR A 165 -1.22 0.27 -0.24
CA THR A 165 -1.20 1.24 0.88
C THR A 165 -2.16 2.41 0.66
N LEU A 166 -2.34 2.90 -0.57
CA LEU A 166 -3.38 3.89 -0.89
C LEU A 166 -4.78 3.37 -0.54
N GLY A 167 -5.04 2.10 -0.82
CA GLY A 167 -6.32 1.41 -0.56
C GLY A 167 -6.77 1.48 0.90
N GLU A 168 -5.84 1.66 1.84
CA GLU A 168 -6.15 1.70 3.26
C GLU A 168 -6.66 3.07 3.74
N VAL A 169 -6.17 4.16 3.16
CA VAL A 169 -6.64 5.54 3.41
C VAL A 169 -7.67 6.06 2.40
N ALA A 170 -7.96 5.31 1.34
CA ALA A 170 -8.70 5.77 0.16
C ALA A 170 -10.13 6.30 0.43
N ASP A 171 -10.45 7.36 -0.30
CA ASP A 171 -11.74 8.05 -0.36
C ASP A 171 -12.25 8.13 -1.81
N ASP A 172 -13.44 8.71 -2.02
CA ASP A 172 -14.04 8.79 -3.35
C ASP A 172 -13.24 9.69 -4.31
N GLY A 173 -12.55 10.71 -3.78
CA GLY A 173 -11.58 11.49 -4.55
C GLY A 173 -10.36 10.67 -4.99
N SER A 174 -9.90 9.72 -4.16
CA SER A 174 -8.85 8.76 -4.54
C SER A 174 -9.28 7.90 -5.73
N MET A 175 -10.54 7.44 -5.74
CA MET A 175 -11.07 6.62 -6.84
C MET A 175 -11.33 7.43 -8.12
N ASP A 176 -11.87 8.65 -8.00
CA ASP A 176 -11.97 9.59 -9.13
C ASP A 176 -10.60 9.85 -9.78
N TRP A 177 -9.56 10.04 -8.95
CA TRP A 177 -8.18 10.18 -9.41
C TRP A 177 -7.67 8.91 -10.10
N VAL A 178 -7.89 7.71 -9.55
CA VAL A 178 -7.48 6.45 -10.20
C VAL A 178 -8.13 6.27 -11.57
N ILE A 179 -9.43 6.57 -11.70
CA ILE A 179 -10.11 6.55 -13.01
C ILE A 179 -9.51 7.59 -13.97
N ALA A 180 -9.07 8.76 -13.47
CA ALA A 180 -8.41 9.78 -14.28
C ALA A 180 -6.96 9.44 -14.67
N GLU A 181 -6.19 8.71 -13.85
CA GLU A 181 -4.85 8.20 -14.20
C GLU A 181 -4.95 7.02 -15.18
N LEU A 182 -5.82 6.04 -14.90
CA LEU A 182 -6.19 5.00 -15.86
C LEU A 182 -6.66 5.62 -17.17
N ALA A 183 -7.36 6.76 -17.11
CA ALA A 183 -7.70 7.64 -18.23
C ALA A 183 -6.55 7.93 -19.22
N ARG A 184 -5.31 8.04 -18.72
CA ARG A 184 -4.12 8.55 -19.43
C ARG A 184 -3.02 7.53 -19.69
N ILE A 185 -3.01 6.39 -19.00
CA ILE A 185 -2.00 5.34 -19.22
C ILE A 185 -2.24 4.66 -20.57
N ASP A 186 -1.23 4.67 -21.44
CA ASP A 186 -1.26 3.94 -22.71
C ASP A 186 -0.80 2.48 -22.54
N SER A 187 0.23 2.23 -21.71
CA SER A 187 0.76 0.88 -21.45
C SER A 187 -0.19 0.05 -20.56
N PRO A 188 -0.88 -0.99 -21.07
CA PRO A 188 -1.92 -1.65 -20.28
C PRO A 188 -1.37 -2.45 -19.10
N ARG A 189 -0.06 -2.81 -19.12
CA ARG A 189 0.63 -3.42 -17.98
C ARG A 189 0.80 -2.45 -16.80
N LEU A 190 1.07 -1.16 -17.06
CA LEU A 190 1.20 -0.14 -16.00
C LEU A 190 -0.14 0.19 -15.34
N ALA A 191 -1.26 -0.10 -16.01
CA ALA A 191 -2.59 -0.02 -15.43
C ALA A 191 -2.92 -1.15 -14.43
N GLU A 192 -2.14 -2.24 -14.38
CA GLU A 192 -2.44 -3.41 -13.54
C GLU A 192 -2.64 -3.08 -12.04
N PRO A 193 -1.75 -2.33 -11.36
CA PRO A 193 -1.89 -2.05 -9.92
C PRO A 193 -3.06 -1.11 -9.61
N LEU A 194 -3.33 -0.14 -10.50
CA LEU A 194 -4.46 0.78 -10.39
C LEU A 194 -5.81 0.08 -10.59
N ILE A 195 -5.89 -0.88 -11.51
CA ILE A 195 -7.09 -1.71 -11.65
C ILE A 195 -7.26 -2.61 -10.42
N ALA A 196 -6.17 -3.18 -9.89
CA ALA A 196 -6.23 -4.00 -8.67
C ALA A 196 -6.69 -3.17 -7.44
N PHE A 197 -6.23 -1.92 -7.30
CA PHE A 197 -6.76 -0.95 -6.34
C PHE A 197 -8.26 -0.75 -6.55
N GLY A 198 -8.71 -0.44 -7.76
CA GLY A 198 -10.12 -0.13 -8.03
C GLY A 198 -11.06 -1.30 -7.76
N ASP A 199 -10.67 -2.51 -8.20
CA ASP A 199 -11.38 -3.76 -7.89
C ASP A 199 -11.51 -3.96 -6.36
N SER A 200 -10.44 -3.69 -5.61
CA SER A 200 -10.41 -3.76 -4.14
C SER A 200 -11.31 -2.69 -3.49
N TYR A 201 -11.21 -1.46 -3.96
CA TYR A 201 -11.92 -0.28 -3.45
C TYR A 201 -13.45 -0.38 -3.59
N LEU A 202 -13.91 -0.98 -4.69
CA LEU A 202 -15.33 -1.28 -4.93
C LEU A 202 -15.77 -2.61 -4.30
N GLY A 203 -14.85 -3.38 -3.70
CA GLY A 203 -15.12 -4.70 -3.12
C GLY A 203 -15.59 -5.73 -4.15
N ILE A 204 -15.22 -5.60 -5.43
CA ILE A 204 -15.68 -6.46 -6.53
C ILE A 204 -14.69 -7.62 -6.79
N PRO A 205 -15.12 -8.68 -7.50
CA PRO A 205 -14.23 -9.75 -7.94
C PRO A 205 -13.08 -9.19 -8.80
N PRO A 206 -11.83 -9.60 -8.56
CA PRO A 206 -10.72 -9.21 -9.42
C PRO A 206 -10.89 -9.80 -10.82
N VAL A 207 -10.47 -9.05 -11.84
CA VAL A 207 -10.39 -9.59 -13.20
C VAL A 207 -9.32 -10.68 -13.25
N PHE A 208 -9.76 -11.95 -13.34
CA PHE A 208 -8.88 -13.11 -13.49
C PHE A 208 -8.08 -13.01 -14.80
N ARG A 209 -6.75 -13.04 -14.68
CA ARG A 209 -5.79 -13.02 -15.79
C ARG A 209 -4.85 -14.22 -15.68
N CYS A 210 -4.34 -14.71 -16.80
CA CYS A 210 -3.27 -15.70 -16.77
C CYS A 210 -1.95 -15.02 -16.37
N SER A 211 -1.35 -15.44 -15.26
CA SER A 211 -0.18 -14.78 -14.67
C SER A 211 1.13 -14.92 -15.47
N GLY A 212 1.15 -15.73 -16.53
CA GLY A 212 2.29 -15.83 -17.44
C GLY A 212 2.15 -16.94 -18.48
N LEU A 213 3.19 -17.09 -19.30
CA LEU A 213 3.44 -18.25 -20.16
C LEU A 213 4.52 -19.14 -19.56
N CYS A 214 4.56 -20.41 -19.97
CA CYS A 214 5.69 -21.30 -19.69
C CYS A 214 6.93 -20.83 -20.46
N GLY A 215 8.12 -20.93 -19.86
CA GLY A 215 9.39 -20.44 -20.45
C GLY A 215 9.85 -21.13 -21.74
N ASN A 216 9.10 -22.13 -22.24
CA ASN A 216 9.35 -22.83 -23.50
C ASN A 216 8.40 -22.38 -24.64
N SER A 217 7.56 -21.35 -24.42
CA SER A 217 6.59 -20.88 -25.42
C SER A 217 7.24 -20.27 -26.65
N SER A 218 6.58 -20.41 -27.80
CA SER A 218 7.06 -19.82 -29.06
C SER A 218 6.93 -18.29 -29.07
N ARG A 219 7.68 -17.61 -29.94
CA ARG A 219 7.57 -16.16 -30.13
C ARG A 219 6.13 -15.74 -30.49
N GLU A 220 5.47 -16.52 -31.33
CA GLU A 220 4.09 -16.30 -31.76
C GLU A 220 3.08 -16.57 -30.64
N GLU A 221 3.42 -17.40 -29.64
CA GLU A 221 2.63 -17.54 -28.41
C GLU A 221 2.81 -16.33 -27.49
N VAL A 222 4.04 -15.86 -27.28
CA VAL A 222 4.33 -14.63 -26.52
C VAL A 222 3.60 -13.42 -27.14
N GLU A 223 3.74 -13.21 -28.44
CA GLU A 223 3.06 -12.11 -29.15
C GLU A 223 1.52 -12.27 -29.16
N ARG A 224 0.96 -13.47 -29.00
CA ARG A 224 -0.50 -13.65 -28.84
C ARG A 224 -0.96 -13.41 -27.40
N PHE A 225 -0.18 -13.86 -26.42
CA PHE A 225 -0.45 -13.67 -25.00
C PHE A 225 -0.41 -12.19 -24.61
N GLN A 226 0.60 -11.44 -25.06
CA GLN A 226 0.73 -10.00 -24.83
C GLN A 226 -0.51 -9.25 -25.35
N ARG A 227 -0.94 -9.51 -26.59
CA ARG A 227 -2.17 -8.93 -27.17
C ARG A 227 -3.46 -9.35 -26.45
N SER A 228 -3.53 -10.55 -25.86
CA SER A 228 -4.68 -10.92 -25.03
C SER A 228 -4.69 -10.12 -23.73
N GLN A 229 -3.54 -10.03 -23.04
CA GLN A 229 -3.39 -9.24 -21.82
C GLN A 229 -3.73 -7.76 -22.07
N GLU A 230 -3.19 -7.13 -23.12
CA GLU A 230 -3.49 -5.73 -23.49
C GLU A 230 -5.00 -5.48 -23.65
N ARG A 231 -5.72 -6.40 -24.31
CA ARG A 231 -7.18 -6.36 -24.42
C ARG A 231 -7.85 -6.56 -23.05
N GLU A 232 -7.46 -7.57 -22.28
CA GLU A 232 -8.01 -7.85 -20.94
C GLU A 232 -7.84 -6.66 -19.98
N TYR A 233 -6.73 -5.93 -20.05
CA TYR A 233 -6.49 -4.69 -19.31
C TYR A 233 -7.39 -3.54 -19.79
N SER A 234 -7.57 -3.38 -21.12
CA SER A 234 -8.45 -2.35 -21.69
C SER A 234 -9.94 -2.60 -21.35
N GLU A 235 -10.39 -3.85 -21.42
CA GLU A 235 -11.71 -4.30 -21.00
C GLU A 235 -11.92 -4.09 -19.49
N ALA A 236 -10.91 -4.41 -18.66
CA ALA A 236 -10.95 -4.19 -17.22
C ALA A 236 -11.03 -2.69 -16.85
N ARG A 237 -10.16 -1.84 -17.43
CA ARG A 237 -10.21 -0.36 -17.29
C ARG A 237 -11.58 0.21 -17.66
N THR A 238 -12.14 -0.26 -18.77
CA THR A 238 -13.47 0.16 -19.24
C THR A 238 -14.60 -0.29 -18.31
N THR A 239 -14.49 -1.50 -17.74
CA THR A 239 -15.48 -2.08 -16.83
C THR A 239 -15.43 -1.40 -15.47
N LEU A 240 -14.23 -1.15 -14.94
CA LEU A 240 -14.01 -0.44 -13.68
C LEU A 240 -14.56 1.00 -13.72
N GLY A 241 -14.34 1.73 -14.82
CA GLY A 241 -14.91 3.08 -15.00
C GLY A 241 -16.44 3.09 -15.04
N LYS A 242 -17.07 2.06 -15.65
CA LYS A 242 -18.53 1.90 -15.64
C LYS A 242 -19.06 1.60 -14.24
N HIS A 243 -18.45 0.65 -13.53
CA HIS A 243 -18.84 0.33 -12.16
C HIS A 243 -18.61 1.50 -11.21
N TRP A 244 -17.55 2.29 -11.38
CA TRP A 244 -17.41 3.51 -10.58
C TRP A 244 -18.52 4.52 -10.87
N THR A 245 -18.87 4.74 -12.14
CA THR A 245 -19.98 5.63 -12.53
C THR A 245 -21.33 5.16 -11.94
N GLU A 246 -21.55 3.85 -11.85
CA GLU A 246 -22.73 3.21 -11.25
C GLU A 246 -22.76 3.33 -9.71
N VAL A 247 -21.61 3.17 -9.05
CA VAL A 247 -21.50 3.03 -7.58
C VAL A 247 -21.24 4.36 -6.87
N ARG A 248 -20.55 5.31 -7.49
CA ARG A 248 -20.21 6.63 -6.92
C ARG A 248 -21.43 7.39 -6.35
N PRO A 249 -22.60 7.48 -7.00
CA PRO A 249 -23.75 8.20 -6.44
C PRO A 249 -24.54 7.40 -5.37
N LEU A 250 -24.15 6.16 -5.06
CA LEU A 250 -24.87 5.30 -4.13
C LEU A 250 -24.43 5.52 -2.68
N GLU A 251 -25.38 5.43 -1.76
CA GLU A 251 -25.14 5.36 -0.32
C GLU A 251 -24.42 4.06 0.10
N THR A 252 -23.69 4.10 1.22
CA THR A 252 -22.80 3.02 1.69
C THR A 252 -23.43 1.62 1.66
N HIS A 253 -24.69 1.47 2.10
CA HIS A 253 -25.38 0.17 2.06
C HIS A 253 -25.61 -0.32 0.62
N ALA A 254 -26.02 0.54 -0.30
CA ALA A 254 -26.20 0.16 -1.70
C ALA A 254 -24.86 -0.13 -2.41
N ARG A 255 -23.76 0.50 -1.99
CA ARG A 255 -22.40 0.11 -2.42
C ARG A 255 -22.02 -1.31 -1.95
N ILE A 256 -22.39 -1.68 -0.73
CA ILE A 256 -22.20 -3.04 -0.19
C ILE A 256 -23.05 -4.05 -0.96
N GLU A 257 -24.32 -3.77 -1.23
CA GLU A 257 -25.18 -4.65 -2.05
C GLU A 257 -24.65 -4.84 -3.47
N PHE A 258 -24.11 -3.78 -4.08
CA PHE A 258 -23.45 -3.87 -5.38
C PHE A 258 -22.22 -4.80 -5.34
N ALA A 259 -21.39 -4.71 -4.30
CA ALA A 259 -20.23 -5.59 -4.12
C ALA A 259 -20.66 -7.06 -3.95
N ILE A 260 -21.61 -7.34 -3.04
CA ILE A 260 -22.18 -8.67 -2.80
C ILE A 260 -22.81 -9.22 -4.09
N GLY A 261 -23.62 -8.43 -4.79
CA GLY A 261 -24.23 -8.78 -6.07
C GLY A 261 -23.20 -9.07 -7.17
N SER A 262 -22.04 -8.42 -7.15
CA SER A 262 -20.94 -8.66 -8.09
C SER A 262 -20.22 -9.99 -7.81
N TRP A 263 -19.92 -10.30 -6.54
CA TRP A 263 -19.40 -11.62 -6.16
C TRP A 263 -20.40 -12.76 -6.42
N ARG A 264 -21.68 -12.56 -6.10
CA ARG A 264 -22.77 -13.49 -6.46
C ARG A 264 -22.79 -13.77 -7.98
N ARG A 265 -22.70 -12.72 -8.82
CA ARG A 265 -22.64 -12.83 -10.30
C ARG A 265 -21.39 -13.56 -10.81
N TYR A 266 -20.24 -13.45 -10.14
CA TYR A 266 -18.96 -14.01 -10.59
C TYR A 266 -18.74 -15.47 -10.16
N PHE A 267 -19.04 -15.82 -8.89
CA PHE A 267 -18.79 -17.18 -8.40
C PHE A 267 -19.80 -18.21 -8.90
N LEU A 268 -21.09 -17.87 -8.97
CA LEU A 268 -22.14 -18.84 -9.30
C LEU A 268 -21.99 -19.48 -10.70
N PRO A 269 -21.58 -18.76 -11.77
CA PRO A 269 -21.26 -19.39 -13.04
C PRO A 269 -19.98 -20.22 -12.99
N ARG A 270 -18.90 -19.71 -12.36
CA ARG A 270 -17.60 -20.39 -12.32
C ARG A 270 -17.69 -21.76 -11.64
N GLN A 271 -18.29 -21.85 -10.46
CA GLN A 271 -18.46 -23.13 -9.75
C GLN A 271 -19.25 -24.16 -10.57
N ARG A 272 -20.34 -23.74 -11.24
CA ARG A 272 -21.12 -24.61 -12.13
C ARG A 272 -20.35 -25.16 -13.34
N SER A 273 -19.21 -24.56 -13.67
CA SER A 273 -18.39 -24.90 -14.84
C SER A 273 -17.06 -25.60 -14.53
N GLN A 274 -16.56 -25.52 -13.29
CA GLN A 274 -15.18 -25.92 -12.96
C GLN A 274 -15.02 -26.86 -11.75
N SER A 275 -16.06 -27.16 -10.97
CA SER A 275 -15.98 -28.18 -9.91
C SER A 275 -16.97 -29.33 -10.12
N GLY A 276 -16.48 -30.57 -9.98
CA GLY A 276 -17.28 -31.77 -10.18
C GLY A 276 -18.34 -31.96 -9.10
N HIS A 277 -19.61 -31.92 -9.49
CA HIS A 277 -20.77 -32.38 -8.71
C HIS A 277 -20.85 -31.96 -7.23
N TYR A 278 -20.64 -30.67 -6.94
CA TYR A 278 -21.35 -30.10 -5.79
C TYR A 278 -22.86 -30.10 -6.09
N ARG A 279 -23.57 -31.10 -5.57
CA ARG A 279 -25.04 -31.13 -5.51
C ARG A 279 -25.55 -30.20 -4.38
N SER A 280 -25.04 -28.97 -4.30
CA SER A 280 -25.67 -27.96 -3.47
C SER A 280 -26.98 -27.55 -4.13
N ARG A 281 -28.09 -27.73 -3.42
CA ARG A 281 -29.38 -27.21 -3.80
C ARG A 281 -29.41 -25.70 -3.62
N LYS A 282 -30.48 -25.06 -4.08
CA LYS A 282 -30.69 -23.63 -3.80
C LYS A 282 -30.88 -23.38 -2.31
N GLU A 283 -31.44 -24.36 -1.58
CA GLU A 283 -31.57 -24.34 -0.11
C GLU A 283 -30.23 -24.24 0.65
N ASP A 284 -29.12 -24.75 0.13
CA ASP A 284 -27.88 -24.95 0.91
C ASP A 284 -27.01 -23.69 1.05
N TRP A 285 -27.47 -22.54 0.54
CA TRP A 285 -26.69 -21.31 0.45
C TRP A 285 -27.06 -20.30 1.54
N ILE A 286 -26.22 -20.24 2.58
CA ILE A 286 -26.28 -19.33 3.75
C ILE A 286 -26.30 -17.81 3.42
N PHE A 287 -26.28 -17.44 2.14
CA PHE A 287 -26.18 -16.08 1.62
C PHE A 287 -27.28 -15.80 0.56
N LEU A 288 -28.48 -16.37 0.72
CA LEU A 288 -29.65 -16.05 -0.11
C LEU A 288 -30.77 -15.31 0.65
N ASP A 289 -30.86 -15.47 1.96
CA ASP A 289 -31.83 -14.78 2.84
C ASP A 289 -31.16 -13.69 3.71
N MET A 290 -30.01 -13.17 3.25
CA MET A 290 -29.36 -11.93 3.69
C MET A 290 -29.05 -11.05 2.48
#